data_AF-A0A0F9FIP3-F1
#
_entry.id   AF-A0A0F9FIP3-F1
#
_cell.length_a   1.000
_cell.length_b   1.000
_cell.length_c   1.000
_cell.angle_alpha   90.00
_cell.angle_beta   90.00
_cell.angle_gamma   90.00
#
_symmetry.space_group_name_H-M   'P 1'
#
loop_
_entity.id
_entity.type
_entity.pdbx_description
1 polymer ?
#
loop_
_entity_poly.entity_id
_entity_poly.type
_entity_poly.pdbx_seq_one_letter_code
_entity_poly.pdbx_strand_id
1 'polypeptide(L)'
;PISAITYDSMQSIWDALREEQISVSDRRYKQMLSVMQAHAWLAGFPEVLPDSVIVGADILWTKPDQQRLVERIVRTCVNPSRARAIEMHESASQAYHDAIQDTSRVSNDFVQDATLVRSMRESMDELLKQVPNDSEMKQLHKEILGWEQKLVAKVLEGRVR
;
A
#
# COMPACT_ATOMS: atom_id res chain seq x y z
N PRO A 1 -19.78 -4.19 -17.61
CA PRO A 1 -20.11 -5.35 -16.73
C PRO A 1 -19.19 -5.32 -15.50
N ILE A 2 -19.55 -5.94 -14.37
CA ILE A 2 -18.68 -6.02 -13.19
C ILE A 2 -18.10 -7.44 -13.15
N SER A 3 -16.78 -7.57 -13.03
CA SER A 3 -16.12 -8.89 -13.01
C SER A 3 -16.35 -9.62 -11.69
N ALA A 4 -16.31 -10.95 -11.70
CA ALA A 4 -16.53 -11.77 -10.49
C ALA A 4 -15.54 -11.42 -9.36
N ILE A 5 -14.26 -11.23 -9.72
CA ILE A 5 -13.20 -10.86 -8.76
C ILE A 5 -13.50 -9.50 -8.11
N THR A 6 -14.11 -8.57 -8.85
CA THR A 6 -14.51 -7.26 -8.31
C THR A 6 -15.61 -7.40 -7.27
N TYR A 7 -16.57 -8.33 -7.46
CA TYR A 7 -17.59 -8.62 -6.46
C TYR A 7 -16.97 -9.17 -5.16
N ASP A 8 -15.97 -10.04 -5.25
CA ASP A 8 -15.28 -10.60 -4.08
C ASP A 8 -14.54 -9.52 -3.28
N SER A 9 -13.86 -8.59 -3.97
CA SER A 9 -13.23 -7.42 -3.33
C SER A 9 -14.26 -6.53 -2.65
N MET A 10 -15.40 -6.26 -3.31
CA MET A 10 -16.48 -5.47 -2.73
C MET A 10 -17.07 -6.15 -1.49
N GLN A 11 -17.28 -7.47 -1.52
CA GLN A 11 -17.80 -8.23 -0.39
C GLN A 11 -16.83 -8.16 0.80
N SER A 12 -15.54 -8.32 0.55
CA SER A 12 -14.49 -8.22 1.57
C SER A 12 -14.48 -6.84 2.25
N ILE A 13 -14.67 -5.77 1.47
CA ILE A 13 -14.81 -4.40 2.00
C ILE A 13 -16.05 -4.30 2.90
N TRP A 14 -17.18 -4.92 2.53
CA TRP A 14 -18.40 -4.87 3.35
C TRP A 14 -18.30 -5.62 4.66
N ASP A 15 -17.58 -6.73 4.67
CA ASP A 15 -17.34 -7.47 5.90
C ASP A 15 -16.44 -6.65 6.84
N ALA A 16 -15.34 -6.10 6.32
CA ALA A 16 -14.42 -5.25 7.10
C ALA A 16 -15.07 -3.95 7.61
N LEU A 17 -15.90 -3.28 6.80
CA LEU A 17 -16.62 -2.08 7.25
C LEU A 17 -17.65 -2.40 8.35
N ARG A 18 -18.30 -3.57 8.30
CA ARG A 18 -19.25 -4.01 9.33
C ARG A 18 -18.55 -4.32 10.64
N GLU A 19 -17.37 -4.94 10.59
CA GLU A 19 -16.53 -5.19 11.78
C GLU A 19 -16.17 -3.88 12.49
N GLU A 20 -15.87 -2.83 11.72
CA GLU A 20 -15.57 -1.48 12.22
C GLU A 20 -16.83 -0.63 12.52
N GLN A 21 -18.02 -1.24 12.51
CA GLN A 21 -19.31 -0.59 12.79
C GLN A 21 -19.64 0.59 11.85
N ILE A 22 -19.09 0.59 10.62
CA ILE A 22 -19.38 1.59 9.59
C ILE A 22 -20.54 1.09 8.73
N SER A 23 -21.69 1.74 8.86
CA SER A 23 -22.87 1.44 8.04
C SER A 23 -22.90 2.28 6.76
N VAL A 24 -23.04 1.60 5.61
CA VAL A 24 -23.17 2.21 4.29
C VAL A 24 -24.60 2.05 3.80
N SER A 25 -25.23 3.15 3.36
CA SER A 25 -26.60 3.11 2.86
C SER A 25 -26.68 2.59 1.42
N ASP A 26 -27.81 1.96 1.06
CA ASP A 26 -28.10 1.51 -0.30
C ASP A 26 -27.91 2.60 -1.36
N ARG A 27 -28.23 3.86 -1.01
CA ARG A 27 -28.04 5.01 -1.89
C ARG A 27 -26.56 5.23 -2.20
N ARG A 28 -25.72 5.22 -1.16
CA ARG A 28 -24.26 5.40 -1.27
C ARG A 28 -23.63 4.24 -2.03
N TYR A 29 -24.11 3.02 -1.79
CA TYR A 29 -23.72 1.83 -2.55
C TYR A 29 -23.99 1.99 -4.05
N LYS A 30 -25.22 2.38 -4.43
CA LYS A 30 -25.57 2.63 -5.84
C LYS A 30 -24.72 3.74 -6.47
N GLN A 31 -24.42 4.79 -5.72
CA GLN A 31 -23.53 5.85 -6.18
C GLN A 31 -22.10 5.35 -6.42
N MET A 32 -21.55 4.56 -5.50
CA MET A 32 -20.24 3.92 -5.67
C MET A 32 -20.19 3.09 -6.95
N LEU A 33 -21.21 2.24 -7.20
CA LEU A 33 -21.27 1.42 -8.42
C LEU A 33 -21.22 2.27 -9.70
N SER A 34 -21.97 3.38 -9.75
CA SER A 34 -21.95 4.29 -10.90
C SER A 34 -20.59 4.94 -11.10
N VAL A 35 -19.92 5.33 -10.02
CA VAL A 35 -18.58 5.94 -10.08
C VAL A 35 -17.52 4.90 -10.50
N MET A 36 -17.61 3.67 -10.01
CA MET A 36 -16.73 2.56 -10.44
C MET A 36 -16.85 2.28 -11.94
N GLN A 37 -18.07 2.28 -12.47
CA GLN A 37 -18.33 2.11 -13.90
C GLN A 37 -17.74 3.26 -14.72
N ALA A 38 -17.91 4.51 -14.26
CA ALA A 38 -17.33 5.68 -14.90
C ALA A 38 -15.79 5.63 -14.87
N HIS A 39 -15.20 5.26 -13.73
CA HIS A 39 -13.76 5.10 -13.57
C HIS A 39 -13.20 4.04 -14.55
N ALA A 40 -13.81 2.85 -14.59
CA ALA A 40 -13.41 1.79 -15.50
C ALA A 40 -13.50 2.22 -16.97
N TRP A 41 -14.58 2.91 -17.34
CA TRP A 41 -14.77 3.43 -18.70
C TRP A 41 -13.72 4.49 -19.08
N LEU A 42 -13.44 5.45 -18.19
CA LEU A 42 -12.41 6.47 -18.41
C LEU A 42 -11.00 5.87 -18.52
N ALA A 43 -10.74 4.79 -17.79
CA ALA A 43 -9.49 4.04 -17.88
C ALA A 43 -9.40 3.11 -19.10
N GLY A 44 -10.45 3.05 -19.94
CA GLY A 44 -10.48 2.24 -21.15
C GLY A 44 -10.69 0.74 -20.90
N PHE A 45 -11.16 0.35 -19.71
CA PHE A 45 -11.43 -1.04 -19.40
C PHE A 45 -12.80 -1.48 -19.95
N PRO A 46 -12.91 -2.69 -20.52
CA PRO A 46 -14.17 -3.24 -21.04
C PRO A 46 -15.15 -3.64 -19.92
N GLU A 47 -14.65 -3.77 -18.69
CA GLU A 47 -15.40 -4.13 -17.50
C GLU A 47 -14.85 -3.42 -16.26
N VAL A 48 -15.64 -3.41 -15.18
CA VAL A 48 -15.21 -2.92 -13.88
C VAL A 48 -14.28 -3.94 -13.26
N LEU A 49 -13.04 -3.52 -13.01
CA LEU A 49 -11.98 -4.30 -12.39
C LEU A 49 -11.88 -4.00 -10.89
N PRO A 50 -11.20 -4.86 -10.09
CA PRO A 50 -11.01 -4.63 -8.67
C PRO A 50 -10.42 -3.24 -8.37
N ASP A 51 -9.44 -2.80 -9.15
CA ASP A 51 -8.82 -1.47 -9.02
C ASP A 51 -9.83 -0.32 -9.11
N SER A 52 -10.96 -0.49 -9.80
CA SER A 52 -11.99 0.54 -9.88
C SER A 52 -12.76 0.73 -8.57
N VAL A 53 -12.72 -0.25 -7.65
CA VAL A 53 -13.34 -0.18 -6.32
C VAL A 53 -12.61 0.84 -5.42
N ILE A 54 -11.38 1.26 -5.78
CA ILE A 54 -10.60 2.25 -5.03
C ILE A 54 -11.37 3.55 -4.78
N VAL A 55 -12.28 3.93 -5.69
CA VAL A 55 -13.16 5.11 -5.56
C VAL A 55 -14.07 5.03 -4.33
N GLY A 56 -14.29 3.82 -3.80
CA GLY A 56 -14.97 3.59 -2.54
C GLY A 56 -14.29 4.27 -1.34
N ALA A 57 -12.97 4.50 -1.39
CA ALA A 57 -12.23 5.16 -0.32
C ALA A 57 -12.80 6.56 0.00
N ASP A 58 -13.26 7.29 -1.01
CA ASP A 58 -13.83 8.63 -0.86
C ASP A 58 -15.36 8.64 -0.72
N ILE A 59 -16.01 7.51 -1.00
CA ILE A 59 -17.46 7.39 -1.04
C ILE A 59 -18.02 6.70 0.19
N LEU A 60 -17.29 5.81 0.87
CA LEU A 60 -17.90 4.92 1.87
C LEU A 60 -17.91 5.45 3.31
N TRP A 61 -17.08 6.45 3.63
CA TRP A 61 -17.13 7.09 4.95
C TRP A 61 -18.31 8.07 5.07
N THR A 62 -18.88 8.16 6.27
CA THR A 62 -19.97 9.10 6.57
C THR A 62 -19.49 10.28 7.40
N LYS A 63 -18.50 10.05 8.25
CA LYS A 63 -17.89 11.09 9.08
C LYS A 63 -16.41 11.27 8.68
N PRO A 64 -15.86 12.49 8.75
CA PRO A 64 -14.48 12.74 8.32
C PRO A 64 -13.42 11.94 9.09
N ASP A 65 -13.67 11.62 10.35
CA ASP A 65 -12.81 10.77 11.19
C ASP A 65 -12.66 9.34 10.65
N GLN A 66 -13.65 8.84 9.89
CA GLN A 66 -13.63 7.51 9.28
C GLN A 66 -12.79 7.45 8.00
N GLN A 67 -12.45 8.59 7.38
CA GLN A 67 -11.82 8.64 6.06
C GLN A 67 -10.57 7.75 5.97
N ARG A 68 -9.63 7.89 6.91
CA ARG A 68 -8.38 7.10 6.92
C ARG A 68 -8.62 5.61 7.13
N LEU A 69 -9.60 5.26 7.96
CA LEU A 69 -9.95 3.86 8.23
C LEU A 69 -10.57 3.22 6.99
N VAL A 70 -11.53 3.90 6.36
CA VAL A 70 -12.18 3.44 5.13
C VAL A 70 -11.18 3.33 3.98
N GLU A 71 -10.30 4.32 3.80
CA GLU A 71 -9.26 4.27 2.77
C GLU A 71 -8.37 3.04 2.94
N ARG A 72 -7.92 2.77 4.18
CA ARG A 72 -7.11 1.59 4.49
C ARG A 72 -7.87 0.30 4.16
N ILE A 73 -9.11 0.16 4.60
CA ILE A 73 -9.94 -1.03 4.32
C ILE A 73 -10.08 -1.26 2.81
N VAL A 74 -10.48 -0.22 2.07
CA VAL A 74 -10.69 -0.31 0.61
C VAL A 74 -9.39 -0.72 -0.08
N ARG A 75 -8.27 -0.07 0.22
CA ARG A 75 -6.97 -0.40 -0.39
C ARG A 75 -6.54 -1.84 -0.11
N THR A 76 -6.69 -2.30 1.13
CA THR A 76 -6.31 -3.67 1.53
C THR A 76 -7.16 -4.74 0.85
N CYS A 77 -8.46 -4.51 0.68
CA CYS A 77 -9.35 -5.48 0.02
C CYS A 77 -9.25 -5.47 -1.51
N VAL A 78 -8.88 -4.33 -2.11
CA VAL A 78 -8.75 -4.20 -3.57
C VAL A 78 -7.45 -4.78 -4.08
N ASN A 79 -6.34 -4.49 -3.41
CA ASN A 79 -5.04 -5.01 -3.80
C ASN A 79 -4.23 -5.35 -2.53
N PRO A 80 -4.45 -6.55 -1.95
CA PRO A 80 -3.76 -6.97 -0.74
C PRO A 80 -2.24 -6.95 -0.89
N SER A 81 -1.74 -7.27 -2.08
CA SER A 81 -0.32 -7.22 -2.41
C SER A 81 0.22 -5.79 -2.35
N ARG A 82 -0.48 -4.83 -2.98
CA ARG A 82 -0.08 -3.41 -2.94
C ARG A 82 -0.21 -2.80 -1.55
N ALA A 83 -1.23 -3.18 -0.78
CA ALA A 83 -1.36 -2.72 0.60
C ALA A 83 -0.16 -3.18 1.45
N ARG A 84 0.21 -4.46 1.37
CA ARG A 84 1.44 -4.95 2.03
C ARG A 84 2.70 -4.25 1.52
N ALA A 85 2.78 -3.96 0.22
CA ALA A 85 3.90 -3.22 -0.35
C ALA A 85 4.01 -1.80 0.25
N ILE A 86 2.89 -1.10 0.43
CA ILE A 86 2.86 0.21 1.08
C ILE A 86 3.31 0.11 2.54
N GLU A 87 2.81 -0.86 3.31
CA GLU A 87 3.22 -1.07 4.70
C GLU A 87 4.73 -1.35 4.83
N MET A 88 5.29 -2.19 3.95
CA MET A 88 6.72 -2.46 3.89
C MET A 88 7.53 -1.20 3.55
N HIS A 89 7.02 -0.38 2.62
CA HIS A 89 7.66 0.89 2.24
C HIS A 89 7.64 1.89 3.38
N GLU A 90 6.52 2.07 4.07
CA GLU A 90 6.41 2.94 5.24
C GLU A 90 7.36 2.50 6.35
N SER A 91 7.42 1.19 6.64
CA SER A 91 8.34 0.64 7.63
C SER A 91 9.81 0.85 7.26
N ALA A 92 10.17 0.61 6.00
CA ALA A 92 11.53 0.85 5.50
C ALA A 92 11.88 2.35 5.49
N SER A 93 10.92 3.22 5.16
CA SER A 93 11.10 4.66 5.17
C SER A 93 11.41 5.16 6.58
N GLN A 94 10.65 4.69 7.57
CA GLN A 94 10.85 5.06 8.96
C GLN A 94 12.24 4.65 9.45
N ALA A 95 12.61 3.38 9.29
CA ALA A 95 13.94 2.90 9.70
C ALA A 95 15.09 3.61 8.95
N TYR A 96 14.91 3.91 7.66
CA TYR A 96 15.91 4.69 6.93
C TYR A 96 16.08 6.09 7.52
N HIS A 97 14.98 6.79 7.85
CA HIS A 97 15.03 8.12 8.44
C HIS A 97 15.66 8.10 9.84
N ASP A 98 15.35 7.10 10.66
CA ASP A 98 15.93 6.93 11.99
C ASP A 98 17.45 6.68 11.90
N ALA A 99 17.88 5.81 10.98
CA ALA A 99 19.29 5.49 10.74
C ALA A 99 20.13 6.67 10.21
N ILE A 100 19.53 7.63 9.50
CA ILE A 100 20.24 8.81 9.00
C ILE A 100 20.24 9.98 9.99
N GLN A 101 19.23 10.09 10.86
CA GLN A 101 19.17 11.12 11.90
C GLN A 101 20.24 10.90 12.96
N ASP A 102 20.52 9.66 13.33
CA ASP A 102 21.64 9.36 14.20
C ASP A 102 22.97 9.49 13.42
N THR A 103 23.65 10.62 13.68
CA THR A 103 24.91 11.00 13.02
C THR A 103 26.12 10.39 13.73
N SER A 104 25.92 9.69 14.85
CA SER A 104 26.98 8.96 15.52
C SER A 104 27.42 7.74 14.70
N ARG A 105 28.61 7.19 14.99
CA ARG A 105 29.17 6.00 14.30
C ARG A 105 28.11 4.89 14.20
N VAL A 106 28.29 3.97 13.24
CA VAL A 106 27.51 2.72 13.08
C VAL A 106 27.25 2.08 14.46
N SER A 107 26.10 2.42 15.04
CA SER A 107 25.62 1.94 16.33
C SER A 107 24.91 0.62 16.12
N ASN A 108 24.60 -0.08 17.20
CA ASN A 108 23.78 -1.29 17.08
C ASN A 108 22.40 -0.95 16.48
N ASP A 109 21.86 0.20 16.83
CA ASP A 109 20.56 0.70 16.36
C ASP A 109 20.61 0.99 14.85
N PHE A 110 21.68 1.63 14.36
CA PHE A 110 21.89 1.81 12.92
C PHE A 110 21.92 0.46 12.16
N VAL A 111 22.60 -0.54 12.72
CA VAL A 111 22.68 -1.87 12.08
C VAL A 111 21.31 -2.55 12.08
N GLN A 112 20.52 -2.39 13.14
CA GLN A 112 19.15 -2.89 13.21
C GLN A 112 18.27 -2.25 12.14
N ASP A 113 18.28 -0.93 12.03
CA ASP A 113 17.50 -0.19 11.03
C ASP A 113 17.90 -0.56 9.60
N ALA A 114 19.20 -0.65 9.33
CA ALA A 114 19.70 -1.07 8.01
C ALA A 114 19.31 -2.52 7.68
N THR A 115 19.25 -3.40 8.69
CA THR A 115 18.79 -4.78 8.52
C THR A 115 17.29 -4.84 8.26
N LEU A 116 16.49 -3.97 8.92
CA LEU A 116 15.06 -3.86 8.67
C LEU A 116 14.76 -3.39 7.25
N VAL A 117 15.45 -2.34 6.78
CA VAL A 117 15.31 -1.87 5.39
C VAL A 117 15.61 -2.99 4.39
N ARG A 118 16.67 -3.78 4.65
CA ARG A 118 17.00 -4.95 3.81
C ARG A 118 15.91 -6.00 3.81
N SER A 119 15.37 -6.37 4.98
CA SER A 119 14.34 -7.42 5.05
C SER A 119 13.02 -6.99 4.42
N MET A 120 12.66 -5.70 4.52
CA MET A 120 11.52 -5.12 3.81
C MET A 120 11.71 -5.18 2.28
N ARG A 121 12.93 -4.88 1.79
CA ARG A 121 13.29 -5.01 0.36
C ARG A 121 13.14 -6.45 -0.15
N GLU A 122 13.63 -7.43 0.61
CA GLU A 122 13.52 -8.86 0.27
C GLU A 122 12.07 -9.34 0.23
N SER A 123 11.26 -8.86 1.18
CA SER A 123 9.83 -9.19 1.21
C SER A 123 9.08 -8.55 0.02
N MET A 124 9.46 -7.33 -0.36
CA MET A 124 8.94 -6.64 -1.55
C MET A 124 9.34 -7.35 -2.84
N ASP A 125 10.58 -7.84 -2.95
CA ASP A 125 11.05 -8.63 -4.08
C ASP A 125 10.18 -9.88 -4.28
N GLU A 126 9.88 -10.60 -3.20
CA GLU A 126 9.05 -11.81 -3.25
C GLU A 126 7.61 -11.50 -3.66
N LEU A 127 7.07 -10.37 -3.18
CA LEU A 127 5.73 -9.91 -3.52
C LEU A 127 5.64 -9.48 -5.00
N LEU A 128 6.68 -8.83 -5.54
CA LEU A 128 6.76 -8.46 -6.95
C LEU A 128 6.86 -9.67 -7.89
N LYS A 129 7.40 -10.80 -7.46
CA LYS A 129 7.36 -12.05 -8.26
C LYS A 129 5.93 -12.53 -8.49
N GLN A 130 5.03 -12.29 -7.54
CA GLN A 130 3.63 -12.69 -7.63
C GLN A 130 2.82 -11.74 -8.51
N VAL A 131 3.18 -10.45 -8.55
CA VAL A 131 2.50 -9.43 -9.34
C VAL A 131 3.50 -8.57 -10.13
N PRO A 132 4.13 -9.14 -11.18
CA PRO A 132 5.28 -8.53 -11.86
C PRO A 132 4.94 -7.31 -12.71
N ASN A 133 3.67 -6.98 -12.91
CA ASN A 133 3.23 -5.88 -13.77
C ASN A 133 2.74 -4.64 -13.01
N ASP A 134 2.77 -4.63 -11.68
CA ASP A 134 2.33 -3.48 -10.89
C ASP A 134 3.40 -2.38 -10.90
N SER A 135 3.12 -1.27 -11.59
CA SER A 135 4.03 -0.14 -11.73
C SER A 135 4.24 0.63 -10.43
N GLU A 136 3.23 0.71 -9.58
CA GLU A 136 3.29 1.41 -8.30
C GLU A 136 4.16 0.63 -7.32
N MET A 137 3.98 -0.69 -7.22
CA MET A 137 4.86 -1.52 -6.40
C MET A 137 6.31 -1.52 -6.88
N LYS A 138 6.55 -1.48 -8.20
CA LYS A 138 7.90 -1.31 -8.75
C LYS A 138 8.54 0.01 -8.32
N GLN A 139 7.75 1.08 -8.25
CA GLN A 139 8.24 2.39 -7.81
C GLN A 139 8.58 2.36 -6.31
N LEU A 140 7.71 1.82 -5.46
CA LEU A 140 7.99 1.64 -4.03
C LEU A 140 9.26 0.79 -3.80
N HIS A 141 9.39 -0.32 -4.54
CA HIS A 141 10.59 -1.16 -4.47
C HIS A 141 11.87 -0.41 -4.82
N LYS A 142 11.84 0.40 -5.89
CA LYS A 142 12.98 1.22 -6.32
C LYS A 142 13.42 2.21 -5.24
N GLU A 143 12.47 2.79 -4.50
CA GLU A 143 12.77 3.72 -3.40
C GLU A 143 13.47 3.01 -2.23
N ILE A 144 12.95 1.84 -1.81
CA ILE A 144 13.56 1.02 -0.76
C ILE A 144 14.99 0.61 -1.16
N LEU A 145 15.19 0.18 -2.41
CA LEU A 145 16.50 -0.18 -2.93
C LEU A 145 17.48 1.02 -2.90
N GLY A 146 17.00 2.22 -3.20
CA GLY A 146 17.78 3.45 -3.07
C GLY A 146 18.18 3.77 -1.63
N TRP A 147 17.32 3.49 -0.64
CA TRP A 147 17.64 3.63 0.78
C TRP A 147 18.69 2.60 1.23
N GLU A 148 18.53 1.34 0.86
CA GLU A 148 19.51 0.28 1.20
C GLU A 148 20.91 0.63 0.67
N GLN A 149 21.02 1.09 -0.58
CA GLN A 149 22.30 1.48 -1.17
C GLN A 149 22.99 2.61 -0.40
N LYS A 150 22.22 3.62 0.04
CA LYS A 150 22.74 4.74 0.85
C LYS A 150 23.22 4.28 2.22
N LEU A 151 22.47 3.40 2.87
CA LEU A 151 22.85 2.85 4.18
C LEU A 151 24.12 1.99 4.06
N VAL A 152 24.22 1.15 3.03
CA VAL A 152 25.43 0.35 2.75
C VAL A 152 26.63 1.25 2.48
N ALA A 153 26.48 2.32 1.70
CA ALA A 153 27.56 3.28 1.47
C ALA A 153 28.06 3.92 2.78
N LYS A 154 27.14 4.36 3.65
CA LYS A 154 27.48 4.92 4.97
C LYS A 154 28.25 3.92 5.86
N VAL A 155 27.90 2.64 5.82
CA VAL A 155 28.64 1.58 6.54
C VAL A 155 30.06 1.42 6.01
N LEU A 156 30.23 1.43 4.68
CA LEU A 156 31.54 1.30 4.04
C LEU A 156 32.42 2.51 4.38
N GLU A 157 31.90 3.72 4.31
CA GLU A 157 32.61 4.95 4.71
C GLU A 157 33.02 4.93 6.19
N GLY A 158 32.16 4.42 7.07
CA GLY A 158 32.43 4.29 8.50
C GLY A 158 33.47 3.24 8.87
N ARG A 159 33.69 2.22 8.02
CA ARG A 159 34.72 1.18 8.22
C ARG A 159 36.11 1.56 7.71
N VAL A 160 36.22 2.56 6.84
CA VAL A 160 37.49 2.98 6.19
C VAL A 160 38.26 4.02 7.03
N ARG A 161 37.69 4.50 8.14
CA ARG A 161 38.34 5.39 9.12
C ARG A 161 38.68 4.67 10.41
#